data_AF-A0A2M7M9N4-F1
#
_entry.id   AF-A0A2M7M9N4-F1
#
_cell.length_a   1.000
_cell.length_b   1.000
_cell.length_c   1.000
_cell.angle_alpha   90.00
_cell.angle_beta   90.00
_cell.angle_gamma   90.00
#
_symmetry.space_group_name_H-M   'P 1'
#
loop_
_entity.id
_entity.type
_entity.pdbx_description
1 polymer ?
#
loop_
_entity_poly.entity_id
_entity_poly.type
_entity_poly.pdbx_seq_one_letter_code
_entity_poly.pdbx_strand_id
1 'polypeptide(L)' 'MPDTRLIPLSALQHYAFCPRQCALIHNEQAWSENWLTAQGQQLHQ' A
#
# COMPACT_ATOMS: atom_id res chain seq x y z
N MET A 1 -13.26 -25.08 -2.04
CA MET A 1 -12.99 -24.02 -1.07
C MET A 1 -13.43 -22.73 -1.73
N PRO A 2 -14.34 -21.91 -1.15
CA PRO A 2 -14.67 -20.65 -1.79
C PRO A 2 -13.36 -19.86 -1.95
N ASP A 3 -13.18 -19.18 -3.08
CA ASP A 3 -12.02 -18.33 -3.30
C ASP A 3 -11.97 -17.26 -2.20
N THR A 4 -11.12 -17.48 -1.21
CA THR A 4 -10.89 -16.53 -0.13
C THR A 4 -10.27 -15.29 -0.75
N ARG A 5 -11.05 -14.21 -0.85
CA ARG A 5 -10.54 -12.91 -1.30
C ARG A 5 -9.59 -12.36 -0.24
N LEU A 6 -8.29 -12.56 -0.47
CA LEU A 6 -7.23 -12.00 0.35
C LEU A 6 -7.10 -10.51 0.06
N ILE A 7 -7.02 -9.71 1.14
CA ILE A 7 -6.81 -8.26 1.06
C ILE A 7 -5.48 -7.96 1.76
N PRO A 8 -4.56 -7.24 1.12
CA PRO A 8 -3.34 -6.80 1.78
C PRO A 8 -3.68 -5.93 2.99
N LEU A 9 -3.00 -6.14 4.12
CA LEU A 9 -3.19 -5.32 5.32
C LEU A 9 -2.94 -3.83 5.02
N SER A 10 -1.95 -3.53 4.18
CA SER A 10 -1.65 -2.15 3.73
C SER A 10 -2.80 -1.51 2.97
N ALA A 11 -3.65 -2.29 2.27
CA ALA A 11 -4.84 -1.77 1.59
C ALA A 11 -5.89 -1.27 2.60
N LEU A 12 -6.05 -1.97 3.73
CA LEU A 12 -6.94 -1.52 4.81
C LEU A 12 -6.45 -0.21 5.42
N GLN A 13 -5.14 -0.10 5.69
CA GLN A 13 -4.53 1.12 6.21
C GLN A 13 -4.70 2.30 5.23
N HIS A 14 -4.39 2.12 3.95
CA HIS A 14 -4.53 3.18 2.95
C HIS A 14 -5.99 3.58 2.75
N TYR A 15 -6.93 2.62 2.79
CA TYR A 15 -8.35 2.92 2.66
C TYR A 15 -8.88 3.74 3.85
N ALA A 16 -8.45 3.40 5.08
CA ALA A 16 -8.82 4.13 6.28
C ALA A 16 -8.28 5.58 6.29
N PHE A 17 -7.11 5.81 5.69
CA PHE A 17 -6.53 7.15 5.57
C PHE A 17 -7.13 7.95 4.40
N CYS A 18 -7.15 7.39 3.19
CA CYS A 18 -7.70 8.02 1.99
C CYS A 18 -8.09 6.97 0.92
N PRO A 19 -9.40 6.76 0.67
CA PRO A 19 -9.87 5.80 -0.33
C PRO A 19 -9.32 6.04 -1.74
N ARG A 20 -9.17 7.31 -2.13
CA ARG A 20 -8.56 7.68 -3.42
C ARG A 20 -7.11 7.21 -3.51
N GLN A 21 -6.32 7.43 -2.46
CA GLN A 21 -4.93 6.99 -2.43
C GLN A 21 -4.84 5.46 -2.45
N CYS A 22 -5.72 4.75 -1.72
CA CYS A 22 -5.78 3.30 -1.77
C CYS A 22 -6.01 2.77 -3.19
N ALA A 23 -6.94 3.37 -3.95
CA ALA A 23 -7.19 3.00 -5.34
C ALA A 23 -5.97 3.27 -6.24
N LEU A 24 -5.32 4.43 -6.11
CA LEU A 24 -4.10 4.73 -6.88
C LEU A 24 -3.00 3.67 -6.64
N ILE A 25 -2.79 3.30 -5.38
CA ILE A 25 -1.72 2.37 -5.00
C ILE A 25 -2.06 0.92 -5.39
N HIS A 26 -3.24 0.42 -5.01
CA HIS A 26 -3.57 -1.00 -5.11
C HIS A 26 -4.26 -1.37 -6.44
N ASN A 27 -5.01 -0.45 -7.06
CA ASN A 27 -5.66 -0.72 -8.34
C ASN A 27 -4.82 -0.23 -9.52
N GLU A 28 -4.27 0.99 -9.44
CA GLU A 28 -3.54 1.62 -10.54
C GLU A 28 -2.03 1.36 -10.48
N GLN A 29 -1.53 0.73 -9.41
CA GLN A 29 -0.10 0.49 -9.17
C GLN A 29 0.74 1.79 -9.21
N ALA A 30 0.11 2.92 -8.87
CA ALA A 30 0.72 4.24 -8.81
C ALA A 30 1.13 4.53 -7.36
N TRP A 31 2.34 4.10 -7.00
CA TRP A 31 2.98 4.40 -5.72
C TRP A 31 4.12 5.39 -5.90
N SER A 32 4.19 6.38 -5.01
CA SER A 32 5.34 7.28 -4.89
C SER A 32 5.85 7.22 -3.46
N GLU A 33 7.12 6.87 -3.31
CA GLU A 33 7.77 6.86 -2.01
C GLU A 33 7.99 8.28 -1.50
N ASN A 34 7.85 8.46 -0.20
CA ASN A 34 8.36 9.65 0.47
C ASN A 34 9.78 9.39 0.98
N TRP A 35 10.45 10.47 1.40
CA TRP A 35 11.81 10.40 1.92
C TRP A 35 11.97 9.36 3.06
N LEU A 36 11.00 9.29 3.97
CA LEU A 36 11.07 8.38 5.13
C LEU A 36 11.03 6.92 4.70
N THR A 37 10.18 6.58 3.72
CA THR A 37 10.12 5.23 3.14
C THR A 37 11.43 4.86 2.45
N ALA A 38 11.96 5.76 1.60
CA ALA A 38 13.21 5.53 0.89
C ALA A 38 14.40 5.37 1.86
N GLN A 39 14.49 6.22 2.89
CA GLN A 39 15.53 6.13 3.91
C GLN A 39 15.45 4.82 4.70
N GLY A 40 14.24 4.39 5.07
CA GLY A 40 14.02 3.12 5.77
C GLY A 40 14.50 1.90 4.97
N GLN A 41 14.31 1.91 3.64
CA GLN A 41 14.81 0.83 2.78
C GLN A 41 16.34 0.76 2.77
N GLN A 42 17.03 1.90 2.72
CA GLN A 42 18.51 1.92 2.75
C GLN A 42 19.06 1.42 4.09
N LEU A 43 18.39 1.71 5.21
CA LEU A 43 18.82 1.27 6.53
C LEU A 43 18.64 -0.23 6.78
N HIS A 44 17.75 -0.88 6.03
CA HIS A 44 17.45 -2.31 6.19
C HIS A 44 18.24 -3.23 5.24
N GLN A 45 19.09 -2.68 4.36
CA GLN A 45 20.07 -3.45 3.57
C GLN A 45 21.26 -3.86 4.45
#